data_AF-A0A1F3T4H1-F1
#
_entry.id   AF-A0A1F3T4H1-F1
#
_cell.length_a   1.000
_cell.length_b   1.000
_cell.length_c   1.000
_cell.angle_alpha   90.00
_cell.angle_beta   90.00
_cell.angle_gamma   90.00
#
_symmetry.space_group_name_H-M   'P 1'
#
loop_
_entity.id
_entity.type
_entity.pdbx_description
1 polymer ?
#
loop_
_entity_poly.entity_id
_entity_poly.type
_entity_poly.pdbx_seq_one_letter_code
_entity_poly.pdbx_strand_id
1 'polypeptide(L)'
;MTRISERDRTREIMELISLSRSVGELSRFAIRSEWSANSRSGRNTAKFLYPHSEEYFSVLKPVFLHQIKSADVLSAYRPLLVRDGALGLLDFFLRYPAPPDRDCHVFLHADLAWTVPAAWDASVAYYRVHSVSPLDAKQVNDVYLVVSVIDDKQCSLSQFSARLHAVKRFFADETVRYHVTFLAAHVFGKNSTERDARSRLHFEMTRAALDVFGDDVDYVPWPEVQNRKLGASAFFEFNPRRFFYSDSFVTHQFLSKGGKSFGQQTPERPVLNLPLSFTHYYSISATGREYGPGLFQEVRSEWDRYTMDPLFLRDVRSFRTKRCFSGQVRYCAPAVESLAHHLVSKMGALDEFTPFL
;
A
#
# COMPACT_ATOMS: atom_id res chain seq x y z
N MET A 1 -8.21 -31.44 0.23
CA MET A 1 -7.09 -30.48 0.15
C MET A 1 -5.96 -30.98 1.02
N THR A 2 -4.85 -31.39 0.42
CA THR A 2 -3.61 -31.77 1.13
C THR A 2 -3.00 -30.51 1.72
N ARG A 3 -2.82 -30.46 3.05
CA ARG A 3 -2.06 -29.38 3.70
C ARG A 3 -0.61 -29.52 3.26
N ILE A 4 -0.16 -28.71 2.32
CA ILE A 4 1.27 -28.51 2.04
C ILE A 4 1.90 -28.03 3.35
N SER A 5 3.02 -28.65 3.76
CA SER A 5 3.66 -28.25 5.01
C SER A 5 4.22 -26.83 4.87
N GLU A 6 4.19 -26.05 5.95
CA GLU A 6 4.75 -24.69 5.98
C GLU A 6 6.24 -24.65 5.55
N ARG A 7 6.96 -25.75 5.82
CA ARG A 7 8.34 -25.96 5.38
C ARG A 7 8.47 -26.05 3.85
N ASP A 8 7.54 -26.75 3.18
CA ASP A 8 7.57 -26.90 1.73
C ASP A 8 7.26 -25.55 1.04
N ARG A 9 6.28 -24.79 1.56
CA ARG A 9 5.99 -23.42 1.07
C ARG A 9 7.16 -22.47 1.27
N THR A 10 7.82 -22.55 2.43
CA THR A 10 9.03 -21.75 2.70
C THR A 10 10.13 -22.05 1.69
N ARG A 11 10.37 -23.33 1.42
CA ARG A 11 11.36 -23.77 0.43
C ARG A 11 11.02 -23.25 -0.97
N GLU A 12 9.77 -23.35 -1.39
CA GLU A 12 9.29 -22.84 -2.68
C GLU A 12 9.51 -21.32 -2.80
N ILE A 13 9.17 -20.54 -1.78
CA ILE A 13 9.42 -19.09 -1.74
C ILE A 13 10.93 -18.79 -1.88
N MET A 14 11.78 -19.55 -1.20
CA MET A 14 13.23 -19.39 -1.29
C MET A 14 13.77 -19.71 -2.68
N GLU A 15 13.27 -20.77 -3.32
CA GLU A 15 13.63 -21.15 -4.68
C GLU A 15 13.21 -20.07 -5.69
N LEU A 16 12.00 -19.52 -5.56
CA LEU A 16 11.51 -18.41 -6.40
C LEU A 16 12.36 -17.15 -6.27
N ILE A 17 12.76 -16.80 -5.05
CA ILE A 17 13.61 -15.62 -4.81
C ILE A 17 15.05 -15.86 -5.30
N SER A 18 15.53 -17.10 -5.22
CA SER A 18 16.82 -17.47 -5.80
C SER A 18 16.79 -17.37 -7.33
N LEU A 19 15.70 -17.80 -7.97
CA LEU A 19 15.49 -17.69 -9.41
C LEU A 19 15.44 -16.23 -9.87
N SER A 20 14.75 -15.37 -9.11
CA SER A 20 14.64 -13.94 -9.42
C SER A 20 15.96 -13.17 -9.34
N ARG A 21 16.96 -13.73 -8.63
CA ARG A 21 18.33 -13.19 -8.55
C ARG A 21 19.21 -13.60 -9.73
N SER A 22 18.76 -14.53 -10.58
CA SER A 22 19.51 -14.90 -11.77
C SER A 22 19.54 -13.74 -12.77
N VAL A 23 20.76 -13.37 -13.19
CA VAL A 23 21.05 -12.17 -14.00
C VAL A 23 20.25 -12.13 -15.32
N GLY A 24 19.86 -13.30 -15.85
CA GLY A 24 19.08 -13.43 -17.09
C GLY A 24 17.62 -12.95 -17.00
N GLU A 25 17.00 -12.97 -15.82
CA GLU A 25 15.64 -12.44 -15.63
C GLU A 25 15.61 -10.95 -15.27
N LEU A 26 16.73 -10.42 -14.76
CA LEU A 26 16.89 -8.99 -14.47
C LEU A 26 17.12 -8.19 -15.77
N SER A 27 17.82 -8.75 -16.75
CA SER A 27 18.07 -8.10 -18.05
C SER A 27 16.80 -7.92 -18.89
N ARG A 28 15.84 -8.84 -18.80
CA ARG A 28 14.51 -8.69 -19.45
C ARG A 28 13.62 -7.65 -18.76
N PHE A 29 13.84 -7.35 -17.48
CA PHE A 29 13.09 -6.32 -16.73
C PHE A 29 13.50 -4.89 -17.08
N ALA A 30 14.72 -4.70 -17.59
CA ALA A 30 15.20 -3.39 -18.05
C ALA A 30 14.39 -2.84 -19.24
N ILE A 31 13.49 -3.63 -19.85
CA ILE A 31 12.61 -3.20 -20.92
C ILE A 31 11.19 -2.92 -20.41
N ARG A 32 11.10 -2.16 -19.31
CA ARG A 32 9.81 -1.70 -18.74
C ARG A 32 8.93 -1.01 -19.77
N SER A 33 9.52 -0.37 -20.79
CA SER A 33 8.85 0.24 -21.95
C SER A 33 7.97 -0.73 -22.75
N GLU A 34 8.29 -2.03 -22.76
CA GLU A 34 7.48 -3.06 -23.43
C GLU A 34 6.22 -3.43 -22.63
N TRP A 35 6.24 -3.27 -21.30
CA TRP A 35 5.15 -3.70 -20.40
C TRP A 35 4.26 -2.51 -20.02
N SER A 36 4.90 -1.40 -19.66
CA SER A 36 4.28 -0.12 -19.36
C SER A 36 4.05 0.66 -20.65
N ALA A 37 3.36 0.08 -21.63
CA ALA A 37 2.92 0.85 -22.79
C ALA A 37 1.84 1.83 -22.32
N ASN A 38 2.27 3.04 -21.91
CA ASN A 38 1.68 4.38 -21.93
C ASN A 38 0.14 4.49 -21.99
N SER A 39 -0.61 3.55 -21.40
CA SER A 39 -2.05 3.60 -21.39
C SER A 39 -2.42 4.88 -20.65
N ARG A 40 -3.30 5.67 -21.24
CA ARG A 40 -3.71 6.95 -20.64
C ARG A 40 -4.21 6.73 -19.22
N SER A 41 -4.88 5.60 -18.99
CA SER A 41 -5.37 5.16 -17.67
C SER A 41 -4.25 4.89 -16.67
N GLY A 42 -3.24 4.09 -17.03
CA GLY A 42 -2.13 3.79 -16.12
C GLY A 42 -1.31 5.04 -15.78
N ARG A 43 -1.05 5.90 -16.76
CA ARG A 43 -0.39 7.21 -16.50
C ARG A 43 -1.22 8.11 -15.60
N ASN A 44 -2.53 8.15 -15.78
CA ASN A 44 -3.39 8.95 -14.90
C ASN A 44 -3.43 8.37 -13.47
N THR A 45 -3.42 7.05 -13.34
CA THR A 45 -3.39 6.35 -12.06
C THR A 45 -2.07 6.61 -11.33
N ALA A 46 -0.93 6.47 -12.01
CA ALA A 46 0.37 6.83 -11.44
C ALA A 46 0.39 8.32 -11.04
N LYS A 47 -0.10 9.23 -11.88
CA LYS A 47 -0.22 10.66 -11.49
C LYS A 47 -1.11 10.86 -10.28
N PHE A 48 -2.22 10.12 -10.18
CA PHE A 48 -3.15 10.17 -9.06
C PHE A 48 -2.50 9.72 -7.74
N LEU A 49 -1.63 8.71 -7.82
CA LEU A 49 -0.91 8.15 -6.67
C LEU A 49 0.44 8.83 -6.43
N TYR A 50 0.82 9.84 -7.21
CA TYR A 50 2.09 10.52 -7.03
C TYR A 50 2.11 11.22 -5.65
N PRO A 51 3.21 11.13 -4.87
CA PRO A 51 4.50 10.51 -5.19
C PRO A 51 4.62 9.03 -4.81
N HIS A 52 3.61 8.43 -4.18
CA HIS A 52 3.64 7.02 -3.78
C HIS A 52 3.90 6.07 -4.93
N SER A 53 3.54 6.44 -6.15
CA SER A 53 3.75 5.62 -7.35
C SER A 53 5.13 5.72 -7.97
N GLU A 54 6.02 6.59 -7.48
CA GLU A 54 7.38 6.72 -8.02
C GLU A 54 8.13 5.39 -7.95
N GLU A 55 9.16 5.25 -8.79
CA GLU A 55 9.95 4.04 -8.90
C GLU A 55 11.03 4.01 -7.80
N TYR A 56 11.28 2.83 -7.23
CA TYR A 56 12.42 2.58 -6.35
C TYR A 56 13.00 1.21 -6.67
N PHE A 57 14.25 1.01 -6.26
CA PHE A 57 14.94 -0.25 -6.43
C PHE A 57 14.40 -1.31 -5.47
N SER A 58 14.07 -2.48 -6.01
CA SER A 58 13.77 -3.69 -5.24
C SER A 58 13.97 -4.91 -6.14
N VAL A 59 14.58 -5.95 -5.59
CA VAL A 59 14.84 -7.21 -6.32
C VAL A 59 13.56 -7.98 -6.65
N LEU A 60 12.45 -7.68 -5.96
CA LEU A 60 11.13 -8.28 -6.21
C LEU A 60 10.31 -7.52 -7.24
N LYS A 61 10.89 -6.54 -7.92
CA LYS A 61 10.29 -5.86 -9.08
C LYS A 61 8.91 -5.26 -8.75
N PRO A 62 8.86 -4.19 -7.94
CA PRO A 62 7.60 -3.58 -7.49
C PRO A 62 6.75 -3.10 -8.67
N VAL A 63 5.50 -3.53 -8.73
CA VAL A 63 4.57 -3.21 -9.81
C VAL A 63 3.22 -2.79 -9.26
N PHE A 64 2.55 -1.87 -9.96
CA PHE A 64 1.11 -1.68 -9.77
C PHE A 64 0.33 -2.51 -10.79
N LEU A 65 -0.73 -3.17 -10.38
CA LEU A 65 -1.54 -4.09 -11.16
C LEU A 65 -2.22 -3.42 -12.35
N HIS A 66 -2.47 -2.12 -12.32
CA HIS A 66 -2.94 -1.37 -13.49
C HIS A 66 -1.92 -1.36 -14.66
N GLN A 67 -0.65 -1.72 -14.39
CA GLN A 67 0.41 -1.87 -15.39
C GLN A 67 0.36 -3.25 -16.06
N ILE A 68 -0.36 -4.22 -15.48
CA ILE A 68 -0.49 -5.59 -15.98
C ILE A 68 -1.74 -5.70 -16.86
N LYS A 69 -1.54 -5.96 -18.16
CA LYS A 69 -2.63 -5.95 -19.16
C LYS A 69 -3.19 -7.32 -19.52
N SER A 70 -2.41 -8.39 -19.33
CA SER A 70 -2.81 -9.75 -19.67
C SER A 70 -2.29 -10.75 -18.65
N ALA A 71 -2.91 -11.93 -18.64
CA ALA A 71 -2.45 -13.08 -17.88
C ALA A 71 -1.03 -13.51 -18.25
N ASP A 72 -0.66 -13.42 -19.53
CA ASP A 72 0.68 -13.80 -20.00
C ASP A 72 1.80 -13.02 -19.30
N VAL A 73 1.56 -11.76 -18.94
CA VAL A 73 2.52 -10.94 -18.19
C VAL A 73 2.70 -11.48 -16.76
N LEU A 74 1.64 -11.97 -16.12
CA LEU A 74 1.72 -12.60 -14.80
C LEU A 74 2.52 -13.90 -14.84
N SER A 75 2.43 -14.63 -15.95
CA SER A 75 3.18 -15.86 -16.17
C SER A 75 4.64 -15.61 -16.53
N ALA A 76 4.92 -14.57 -17.30
CA ALA A 76 6.27 -14.26 -17.77
C ALA A 76 7.17 -13.64 -16.69
N TYR A 77 6.60 -12.98 -15.69
CA TYR A 77 7.36 -12.28 -14.66
C TYR A 77 7.01 -12.82 -13.30
N ARG A 78 7.92 -13.62 -12.75
CA ARG A 78 7.77 -14.22 -11.44
C ARG A 78 9.08 -14.09 -10.67
N PRO A 79 9.02 -13.85 -9.36
CA PRO A 79 7.85 -13.40 -8.62
C PRO A 79 7.60 -11.87 -8.79
N LEU A 80 6.37 -11.41 -8.50
CA LEU A 80 6.01 -9.98 -8.58
C LEU A 80 5.64 -9.40 -7.22
N LEU A 81 6.27 -8.30 -6.81
CA LEU A 81 5.81 -7.52 -5.67
C LEU A 81 4.73 -6.52 -6.08
N VAL A 82 3.55 -6.68 -5.52
CA VAL A 82 2.40 -5.83 -5.81
C VAL A 82 2.33 -4.67 -4.84
N ARG A 83 2.21 -3.45 -5.37
CA ARG A 83 2.15 -2.21 -4.60
C ARG A 83 0.73 -1.70 -4.36
N ASP A 84 -0.26 -2.27 -5.03
CA ASP A 84 -1.65 -1.81 -4.93
C ASP A 84 -2.22 -2.03 -3.53
N GLY A 85 -3.17 -1.16 -3.20
CA GLY A 85 -4.00 -1.29 -2.03
C GLY A 85 -5.19 -2.21 -2.27
N ALA A 86 -6.11 -2.23 -1.30
CA ALA A 86 -7.33 -3.02 -1.35
C ALA A 86 -8.11 -2.85 -2.66
N LEU A 87 -8.28 -1.62 -3.16
CA LEU A 87 -9.06 -1.35 -4.37
C LEU A 87 -8.48 -2.04 -5.60
N GLY A 88 -7.16 -1.91 -5.81
CA GLY A 88 -6.48 -2.49 -6.98
C GLY A 88 -6.41 -4.01 -6.91
N LEU A 89 -6.23 -4.57 -5.72
CA LEU A 89 -6.23 -6.03 -5.51
C LEU A 89 -7.61 -6.65 -5.80
N LEU A 90 -8.68 -6.04 -5.27
CA LEU A 90 -10.04 -6.51 -5.51
C LEU A 90 -10.38 -6.45 -7.00
N ASP A 91 -10.13 -5.32 -7.67
CA ASP A 91 -10.33 -5.20 -9.11
C ASP A 91 -9.52 -6.23 -9.92
N PHE A 92 -8.29 -6.52 -9.50
CA PHE A 92 -7.45 -7.53 -10.12
C PHE A 92 -7.99 -8.95 -9.96
N PHE A 93 -8.36 -9.37 -8.74
CA PHE A 93 -8.87 -10.72 -8.49
C PHE A 93 -10.27 -10.94 -9.11
N LEU A 94 -11.05 -9.88 -9.35
CA LEU A 94 -12.29 -9.99 -10.16
C LEU A 94 -12.01 -10.29 -11.63
N ARG A 95 -10.93 -9.72 -12.16
CA ARG A 95 -10.49 -9.96 -13.54
C ARG A 95 -9.80 -11.32 -13.68
N TYR A 96 -9.09 -11.76 -12.64
CA TYR A 96 -8.34 -13.01 -12.58
C TYR A 96 -8.70 -13.82 -11.32
N PRO A 97 -9.87 -14.49 -11.30
CA PRO A 97 -10.37 -15.18 -10.10
C PRO A 97 -9.50 -16.39 -9.68
N ALA A 98 -8.69 -16.91 -10.59
CA ALA A 98 -7.71 -17.96 -10.35
C ALA A 98 -6.37 -17.59 -11.01
N PRO A 99 -5.24 -18.08 -10.49
CA PRO A 99 -3.95 -17.86 -11.13
C PRO A 99 -3.94 -18.49 -12.53
N PRO A 100 -3.33 -17.82 -13.54
CA PRO A 100 -3.33 -18.31 -14.92
C PRO A 100 -2.59 -19.65 -15.08
N ASP A 101 -1.63 -19.92 -14.20
CA ASP A 101 -0.87 -21.16 -14.12
C ASP A 101 -0.26 -21.34 -12.72
N ARG A 102 0.43 -22.46 -12.50
CA ARG A 102 0.91 -22.87 -11.16
C ARG A 102 2.07 -22.06 -10.63
N ASP A 103 2.95 -21.57 -11.51
CA ASP A 103 4.15 -20.85 -11.06
C ASP A 103 3.96 -19.33 -11.06
N CYS A 104 2.74 -18.82 -11.30
CA CYS A 104 2.41 -17.43 -11.02
C CYS A 104 2.48 -17.19 -9.50
N HIS A 105 3.43 -16.36 -9.05
CA HIS A 105 3.57 -15.98 -7.65
C HIS A 105 3.59 -14.47 -7.47
N VAL A 106 2.73 -13.97 -6.58
CA VAL A 106 2.66 -12.55 -6.21
C VAL A 106 2.96 -12.36 -4.73
N PHE A 107 3.70 -11.30 -4.41
CA PHE A 107 3.93 -10.83 -3.05
C PHE A 107 2.98 -9.68 -2.74
N LEU A 108 2.16 -9.85 -1.71
CA LEU A 108 1.19 -8.85 -1.27
C LEU A 108 1.52 -8.34 0.12
N HIS A 109 1.12 -7.12 0.45
CA HIS A 109 1.27 -6.64 1.82
C HIS A 109 0.41 -7.48 2.79
N ALA A 110 0.97 -7.89 3.93
CA ALA A 110 0.31 -8.81 4.87
C ALA A 110 -1.05 -8.31 5.40
N ASP A 111 -1.21 -7.00 5.57
CA ASP A 111 -2.48 -6.35 5.96
C ASP A 111 -3.59 -6.42 4.90
N LEU A 112 -3.30 -6.95 3.70
CA LEU A 112 -4.26 -7.10 2.60
C LEU A 112 -4.57 -8.57 2.30
N ALA A 113 -4.18 -9.49 3.18
CA ALA A 113 -4.43 -10.92 2.99
C ALA A 113 -5.91 -11.28 2.78
N TRP A 114 -6.82 -10.51 3.38
CA TRP A 114 -8.27 -10.66 3.23
C TRP A 114 -8.79 -10.42 1.81
N THR A 115 -8.01 -9.78 0.93
CA THR A 115 -8.39 -9.57 -0.48
C THR A 115 -8.14 -10.79 -1.36
N VAL A 116 -7.46 -11.83 -0.85
CA VAL A 116 -6.98 -12.97 -1.65
C VAL A 116 -8.06 -14.07 -1.73
N PRO A 117 -8.55 -14.41 -2.94
CA PRO A 117 -9.50 -15.51 -3.12
C PRO A 117 -8.83 -16.88 -2.90
N ALA A 118 -9.63 -17.89 -2.55
CA ALA A 118 -9.12 -19.22 -2.18
C ALA A 118 -8.28 -19.89 -3.27
N ALA A 119 -8.62 -19.65 -4.53
CA ALA A 119 -7.89 -20.18 -5.68
C ALA A 119 -6.44 -19.67 -5.78
N TRP A 120 -6.12 -18.55 -5.13
CA TRP A 120 -4.79 -17.93 -5.14
C TRP A 120 -3.94 -18.25 -3.90
N ASP A 121 -4.48 -18.96 -2.90
CA ASP A 121 -3.80 -19.19 -1.59
C ASP A 121 -2.43 -19.89 -1.70
N ALA A 122 -2.15 -20.60 -2.79
CA ALA A 122 -0.85 -21.23 -3.06
C ALA A 122 0.11 -20.35 -3.89
N SER A 123 -0.43 -19.34 -4.57
CA SER A 123 0.27 -18.43 -5.49
C SER A 123 0.58 -17.07 -4.85
N VAL A 124 0.34 -16.92 -3.55
CA VAL A 124 0.53 -15.66 -2.82
C VAL A 124 1.47 -15.87 -1.65
N ALA A 125 2.44 -14.99 -1.52
CA ALA A 125 3.22 -14.79 -0.31
C ALA A 125 3.01 -13.36 0.21
N TYR A 126 3.27 -13.16 1.49
CA TYR A 126 2.98 -11.90 2.16
C TYR A 126 4.24 -11.22 2.66
N TYR A 127 4.29 -9.90 2.52
CA TYR A 127 5.41 -9.10 2.99
C TYR A 127 4.99 -7.98 3.95
N ARG A 128 5.97 -7.52 4.74
CA ARG A 128 5.97 -6.26 5.47
C ARG A 128 7.31 -5.57 5.27
N VAL A 129 7.33 -4.24 5.26
CA VAL A 129 8.57 -3.46 5.21
C VAL A 129 9.06 -3.23 6.63
N HIS A 130 10.35 -3.41 6.88
CA HIS A 130 10.95 -3.17 8.19
C HIS A 130 12.24 -2.37 8.15
N SER A 131 12.36 -1.45 9.11
CA SER A 131 13.62 -0.83 9.48
C SER A 131 14.56 -1.86 10.12
N VAL A 132 15.85 -1.78 9.80
CA VAL A 132 16.89 -2.63 10.40
C VAL A 132 17.04 -2.35 11.89
N SER A 133 17.01 -1.08 12.28
CA SER A 133 17.05 -0.66 13.68
C SER A 133 15.68 -0.14 14.13
N PRO A 134 15.23 -0.47 15.35
CA PRO A 134 13.98 0.02 15.90
C PRO A 134 13.95 1.54 16.03
N LEU A 135 12.76 2.11 16.17
CA LEU A 135 12.56 3.52 16.49
C LEU A 135 12.91 3.76 17.97
N ASP A 136 13.83 4.67 18.22
CA ASP A 136 14.20 5.16 19.56
C ASP A 136 13.90 6.66 19.62
N ALA A 137 13.01 7.07 20.53
CA ALA A 137 12.54 8.45 20.64
C ALA A 137 13.69 9.44 20.89
N LYS A 138 14.70 9.02 21.66
CA LYS A 138 15.87 9.85 22.04
C LYS A 138 16.81 10.19 20.90
N GLN A 139 16.68 9.48 19.77
CA GLN A 139 17.53 9.66 18.58
C GLN A 139 16.82 10.45 17.47
N VAL A 140 15.62 10.95 17.75
CA VAL A 140 14.78 11.65 16.79
C VAL A 140 14.80 13.15 17.08
N ASN A 141 15.08 13.94 16.06
CA ASN A 141 14.99 15.41 16.11
C ASN A 141 13.76 15.94 15.35
N ASP A 142 13.31 15.19 14.34
CA ASP A 142 12.24 15.60 13.43
C ASP A 142 11.23 14.47 13.25
N VAL A 143 9.94 14.77 13.40
CA VAL A 143 8.83 13.84 13.18
C VAL A 143 8.04 14.30 11.96
N TYR A 144 7.95 13.48 10.92
CA TYR A 144 7.20 13.78 9.70
C TYR A 144 5.84 13.08 9.71
N LEU A 145 4.78 13.86 9.64
CA LEU A 145 3.40 13.44 9.47
C LEU A 145 3.05 13.48 7.98
N VAL A 146 3.19 12.34 7.33
CA VAL A 146 2.95 12.19 5.89
C VAL A 146 1.49 11.83 5.68
N VAL A 147 0.74 12.74 5.07
CA VAL A 147 -0.71 12.58 4.86
C VAL A 147 -1.00 12.35 3.38
N SER A 148 -1.53 11.15 3.11
CA SER A 148 -1.75 10.63 1.75
C SER A 148 -3.21 10.44 1.38
N VAL A 149 -4.13 10.85 2.26
CA VAL A 149 -5.54 10.59 2.09
C VAL A 149 -6.08 11.34 0.88
N ILE A 150 -6.79 10.60 0.01
CA ILE A 150 -7.26 11.12 -1.27
C ILE A 150 -8.77 11.42 -1.27
N ASP A 151 -9.52 10.80 -0.38
CA ASP A 151 -10.95 11.05 -0.12
C ASP A 151 -11.33 10.75 1.33
N ASP A 152 -12.51 11.22 1.72
CA ASP A 152 -13.11 11.10 3.05
C ASP A 152 -13.60 9.69 3.40
N LYS A 153 -13.77 8.80 2.41
CA LYS A 153 -14.23 7.42 2.66
C LYS A 153 -13.10 6.52 3.15
N GLN A 154 -11.85 6.93 2.93
CA GLN A 154 -10.67 6.18 3.38
C GLN A 154 -10.36 6.39 4.86
N CYS A 155 -10.72 7.54 5.43
CA CYS A 155 -10.34 7.90 6.79
C CYS A 155 -11.47 8.62 7.52
N SER A 156 -11.55 8.41 8.83
CA SER A 156 -12.26 9.35 9.69
C SER A 156 -11.27 10.35 10.32
N LEU A 157 -11.74 11.58 10.54
CA LEU A 157 -10.97 12.57 11.28
C LEU A 157 -10.65 12.09 12.71
N SER A 158 -11.56 11.32 13.32
CA SER A 158 -11.33 10.72 14.65
C SER A 158 -10.16 9.74 14.65
N GLN A 159 -10.06 8.87 13.64
CA GLN A 159 -8.90 7.96 13.48
C GLN A 159 -7.61 8.75 13.27
N PHE A 160 -7.64 9.80 12.46
CA PHE A 160 -6.47 10.65 12.27
C PHE A 160 -6.03 11.31 13.58
N SER A 161 -6.93 11.98 14.30
CA SER A 161 -6.65 12.62 15.59
C SER A 161 -6.12 11.62 16.63
N ALA A 162 -6.71 10.43 16.73
CA ALA A 162 -6.23 9.38 17.64
C ALA A 162 -4.78 8.99 17.34
N ARG A 163 -4.40 8.92 16.05
CA ARG A 163 -3.02 8.66 15.64
C ARG A 163 -2.07 9.78 15.97
N LEU A 164 -2.47 11.04 15.76
CA LEU A 164 -1.66 12.19 16.12
C LEU A 164 -1.37 12.20 17.64
N HIS A 165 -2.37 11.92 18.46
CA HIS A 165 -2.18 11.79 19.91
C HIS A 165 -1.25 10.64 20.29
N ALA A 166 -1.31 9.50 19.59
CA ALA A 166 -0.38 8.40 19.83
C ALA A 166 1.06 8.79 19.50
N VAL A 167 1.28 9.51 18.38
CA VAL A 167 2.59 10.07 18.01
C VAL A 167 3.08 11.05 19.07
N LYS A 168 2.26 12.04 19.46
CA LYS A 168 2.61 13.02 20.50
C LYS A 168 2.99 12.37 21.82
N ARG A 169 2.24 11.34 22.22
CA ARG A 169 2.49 10.60 23.47
C ARG A 169 3.83 9.86 23.42
N PHE A 170 4.18 9.26 22.29
CA PHE A 170 5.44 8.53 22.14
C PHE A 170 6.67 9.43 22.28
N PHE A 171 6.57 10.69 21.84
CA PHE A 171 7.65 11.69 21.91
C PHE A 171 7.44 12.73 23.03
N ALA A 172 6.63 12.43 24.06
CA ALA A 172 6.21 13.43 25.05
C ALA A 172 7.36 14.02 25.88
N ASP A 173 8.41 13.23 26.13
CA ASP A 173 9.57 13.62 26.95
C ASP A 173 10.74 14.16 26.11
N GLU A 174 10.58 14.28 24.79
CA GLU A 174 11.65 14.61 23.85
C GLU A 174 11.39 15.95 23.14
N THR A 175 12.46 16.72 22.89
CA THR A 175 12.37 17.97 22.13
C THR A 175 12.45 17.67 20.63
N VAL A 176 11.29 17.39 20.02
CA VAL A 176 11.18 17.09 18.58
C VAL A 176 10.43 18.17 17.83
N ARG A 177 10.81 18.41 16.58
CA ARG A 177 10.06 19.27 15.65
C ARG A 177 9.07 18.44 14.83
N TYR A 178 7.85 18.92 14.70
CA TYR A 178 6.82 18.23 13.93
C TYR A 178 6.67 18.87 12.54
N HIS A 179 6.71 18.05 11.50
CA HIS A 179 6.56 18.47 10.12
C HIS A 179 5.33 17.78 9.52
N VAL A 180 4.43 18.52 8.87
CA VAL A 180 3.30 17.96 8.13
C VAL A 180 3.55 18.07 6.63
N THR A 181 3.37 16.94 5.92
CA THR A 181 3.51 16.87 4.47
C THR A 181 2.26 16.26 3.84
N PHE A 182 1.47 17.10 3.17
CA PHE A 182 0.32 16.66 2.38
C PHE A 182 0.73 16.30 0.96
N LEU A 183 0.52 15.04 0.57
CA LEU A 183 0.97 14.53 -0.72
C LEU A 183 -0.04 14.74 -1.85
N ALA A 184 -1.32 14.93 -1.51
CA ALA A 184 -2.39 15.19 -2.46
C ALA A 184 -2.25 16.53 -3.22
N ALA A 185 -1.36 17.43 -2.78
CA ALA A 185 -1.12 18.74 -3.40
C ALA A 185 -0.44 18.67 -4.79
N HIS A 186 0.19 17.56 -5.15
CA HIS A 186 0.98 17.45 -6.39
C HIS A 186 0.19 16.94 -7.61
N VAL A 187 -1.05 16.52 -7.42
CA VAL A 187 -1.80 15.74 -8.42
C VAL A 187 -2.67 16.60 -9.34
N PHE A 188 -3.00 17.84 -8.96
CA PHE A 188 -3.99 18.64 -9.68
C PHE A 188 -3.44 19.98 -10.17
N GLY A 189 -3.50 20.18 -11.49
CA GLY A 189 -3.24 21.49 -12.10
C GLY A 189 -4.24 22.56 -11.63
N LYS A 190 -3.91 23.83 -11.85
CA LYS A 190 -4.55 25.03 -11.25
C LYS A 190 -6.09 25.16 -11.36
N ASN A 191 -6.81 24.30 -12.09
CA ASN A 191 -8.19 24.55 -12.57
C ASN A 191 -9.22 23.44 -12.27
N SER A 192 -9.39 22.95 -11.04
CA SER A 192 -10.49 21.99 -10.75
C SER A 192 -11.31 22.36 -9.50
N THR A 193 -12.63 22.23 -9.62
CA THR A 193 -13.63 22.34 -8.53
C THR A 193 -13.48 21.24 -7.48
N GLU A 194 -12.78 20.15 -7.78
CA GLU A 194 -12.35 19.13 -6.80
C GLU A 194 -11.36 19.66 -5.75
N ARG A 195 -10.76 20.84 -6.01
CA ARG A 195 -9.97 21.57 -5.02
C ARG A 195 -10.79 21.87 -3.77
N ASP A 196 -12.11 22.05 -3.87
CA ASP A 196 -12.95 22.56 -2.77
C ASP A 196 -13.39 21.48 -1.76
N ALA A 197 -13.64 20.25 -2.20
CA ALA A 197 -13.97 19.15 -1.29
C ALA A 197 -12.72 18.57 -0.61
N ARG A 198 -11.60 18.44 -1.36
CA ARG A 198 -10.32 18.00 -0.79
C ARG A 198 -9.65 19.08 0.06
N SER A 199 -9.89 20.36 -0.23
CA SER A 199 -9.44 21.44 0.67
C SER A 199 -10.11 21.33 2.03
N ARG A 200 -11.37 20.91 2.11
CA ARG A 200 -12.04 20.70 3.41
C ARG A 200 -11.36 19.61 4.23
N LEU A 201 -11.19 18.41 3.69
CA LEU A 201 -10.55 17.31 4.45
C LEU A 201 -9.11 17.65 4.83
N HIS A 202 -8.33 18.23 3.91
CA HIS A 202 -6.97 18.68 4.22
C HIS A 202 -6.98 19.76 5.30
N PHE A 203 -7.92 20.71 5.24
CA PHE A 203 -8.07 21.76 6.26
C PHE A 203 -8.44 21.15 7.62
N GLU A 204 -9.37 20.19 7.66
CA GLU A 204 -9.75 19.49 8.89
C GLU A 204 -8.57 18.70 9.47
N MET A 205 -7.76 18.03 8.65
CA MET A 205 -6.54 17.35 9.08
C MET A 205 -5.45 18.32 9.55
N THR A 206 -5.27 19.42 8.83
CA THR A 206 -4.35 20.51 9.20
C THR A 206 -4.71 21.04 10.57
N ARG A 207 -6.00 21.36 10.78
CA ARG A 207 -6.53 21.80 12.06
C ARG A 207 -6.33 20.74 13.15
N ALA A 208 -6.60 19.47 12.87
CA ALA A 208 -6.36 18.40 13.84
C ALA A 208 -4.88 18.28 14.23
N ALA A 209 -3.95 18.50 13.30
CA ALA A 209 -2.52 18.53 13.61
C ALA A 209 -2.17 19.72 14.52
N LEU A 210 -2.67 20.93 14.22
CA LEU A 210 -2.47 22.12 15.05
C LEU A 210 -3.12 21.95 16.45
N ASP A 211 -4.31 21.38 16.53
CA ASP A 211 -5.00 21.13 17.80
C ASP A 211 -4.19 20.17 18.71
N VAL A 212 -3.46 19.22 18.11
CA VAL A 212 -2.65 18.24 18.84
C VAL A 212 -1.26 18.78 19.18
N PHE A 213 -0.55 19.38 18.23
CA PHE A 213 0.86 19.75 18.38
C PHE A 213 1.09 21.25 18.65
N GLY A 214 0.06 22.09 18.53
CA GLY A 214 0.15 23.53 18.70
C GLY A 214 0.83 24.23 17.53
N ASP A 215 1.45 25.37 17.81
CA ASP A 215 2.18 26.19 16.83
C ASP A 215 3.53 25.58 16.41
N ASP A 216 3.93 24.45 17.01
CA ASP A 216 5.21 23.75 16.76
C ASP A 216 5.21 22.87 15.49
N VAL A 217 4.21 23.04 14.61
CA VAL A 217 4.06 22.25 13.37
C VAL A 217 4.48 23.06 12.15
N ASP A 218 5.53 22.58 11.48
CA ASP A 218 5.98 23.11 10.20
C ASP A 218 5.30 22.39 9.02
N TYR A 219 4.83 23.15 8.03
CA TYR A 219 4.35 22.56 6.76
C TYR A 219 5.51 22.45 5.78
N VAL A 220 5.83 21.23 5.38
CA VAL A 220 6.97 20.96 4.49
C VAL A 220 6.49 20.24 3.22
N PRO A 221 6.66 20.85 2.04
CA PRO A 221 6.25 20.22 0.78
C PRO A 221 7.14 19.02 0.44
N TRP A 222 6.59 18.04 -0.29
CA TRP A 222 7.30 16.80 -0.60
C TRP A 222 8.68 16.99 -1.27
N PRO A 223 8.86 17.88 -2.28
CA PRO A 223 10.16 18.12 -2.88
C PRO A 223 11.23 18.61 -1.89
N GLU A 224 10.83 19.32 -0.84
CA GLU A 224 11.76 19.75 0.20
C GLU A 224 12.15 18.56 1.09
N VAL A 225 11.18 17.77 1.53
CA VAL A 225 11.42 16.52 2.29
C VAL A 225 12.38 15.60 1.53
N GLN A 226 12.20 15.45 0.23
CA GLN A 226 13.07 14.64 -0.63
C GLN A 226 14.53 15.08 -0.59
N ASN A 227 14.83 16.34 -0.30
CA ASN A 227 16.19 16.88 -0.26
C ASN A 227 16.80 16.92 1.14
N ARG A 228 16.00 16.70 2.21
CA ARG A 228 16.49 16.70 3.59
C ARG A 228 17.29 15.44 3.93
N LYS A 229 18.13 15.55 4.98
CA LYS A 229 18.77 14.42 5.66
C LYS A 229 17.77 13.87 6.68
N LEU A 230 17.45 12.58 6.59
CA LEU A 230 16.37 11.97 7.39
C LEU A 230 16.88 10.96 8.44
N GLY A 231 18.19 10.90 8.66
CA GLY A 231 18.81 9.88 9.52
C GLY A 231 18.46 9.97 11.02
N ALA A 232 18.07 11.16 11.49
CA ALA A 232 17.60 11.42 12.85
C ALA A 232 16.11 11.81 12.84
N SER A 233 15.34 11.20 11.95
CA SER A 233 13.93 11.53 11.76
C SER A 233 13.04 10.31 11.95
N ALA A 234 11.88 10.52 12.55
CA ALA A 234 10.78 9.57 12.51
C ALA A 234 9.76 10.02 11.46
N PHE A 235 9.00 9.08 10.91
CA PHE A 235 7.88 9.41 10.04
C PHE A 235 6.68 8.52 10.32
N PHE A 236 5.50 9.10 10.14
CA PHE A 236 4.22 8.45 10.22
C PHE A 236 3.49 8.69 8.89
N GLU A 237 3.27 7.62 8.12
CA GLU A 237 2.48 7.68 6.89
C GLU A 237 1.03 7.32 7.20
N PHE A 238 0.15 8.33 7.14
CA PHE A 238 -1.28 8.13 7.32
C PHE A 238 -1.91 7.58 6.03
N ASN A 239 -1.86 6.25 5.92
CA ASN A 239 -2.50 5.46 4.87
C ASN A 239 -3.47 4.45 5.51
N PRO A 240 -4.60 4.92 6.08
CA PRO A 240 -5.54 4.04 6.75
C PRO A 240 -6.04 2.97 5.78
N ARG A 241 -6.07 1.72 6.26
CA ARG A 241 -6.59 0.55 5.53
C ARG A 241 -5.89 0.22 4.20
N ARG A 242 -4.82 0.93 3.83
CA ARG A 242 -4.05 0.71 2.59
C ARG A 242 -4.97 0.61 1.36
N PHE A 243 -5.89 1.56 1.21
CA PHE A 243 -6.97 1.47 0.21
C PHE A 243 -6.44 1.53 -1.23
N PHE A 244 -5.59 2.51 -1.52
CA PHE A 244 -5.06 2.76 -2.88
C PHE A 244 -3.70 2.12 -3.13
N TYR A 245 -2.85 2.09 -2.12
CA TYR A 245 -1.50 1.52 -2.21
C TYR A 245 -1.13 0.85 -0.89
N SER A 246 -0.24 -0.13 -0.97
CA SER A 246 0.27 -0.90 0.15
C SER A 246 1.79 -0.83 0.30
N ASP A 247 2.51 -0.58 -0.80
CA ASP A 247 3.92 -0.16 -0.82
C ASP A 247 4.05 1.24 -1.41
N SER A 248 4.88 2.07 -0.79
CA SER A 248 4.97 3.49 -1.11
C SER A 248 6.42 3.92 -1.29
N PHE A 249 6.69 4.59 -2.41
CA PHE A 249 7.98 5.22 -2.64
C PHE A 249 8.37 6.18 -1.51
N VAL A 250 7.39 6.88 -0.92
CA VAL A 250 7.63 7.80 0.18
C VAL A 250 8.20 7.07 1.38
N THR A 251 7.59 5.94 1.76
CA THR A 251 8.12 5.06 2.83
C THR A 251 9.56 4.67 2.54
N HIS A 252 9.85 4.19 1.33
CA HIS A 252 11.20 3.77 0.94
C HIS A 252 12.21 4.93 0.92
N GLN A 253 11.78 6.13 0.54
CA GLN A 253 12.62 7.32 0.54
C GLN A 253 13.01 7.72 1.98
N PHE A 254 12.06 7.68 2.92
CA PHE A 254 12.37 7.92 4.33
C PHE A 254 13.32 6.85 4.87
N LEU A 255 12.97 5.58 4.69
CA LEU A 255 13.74 4.45 5.22
C LEU A 255 15.16 4.42 4.64
N SER A 256 15.32 4.58 3.32
CA SER A 256 16.63 4.56 2.64
C SER A 256 17.58 5.67 3.12
N LYS A 257 17.02 6.80 3.60
CA LYS A 257 17.77 7.92 4.18
C LYS A 257 17.98 7.82 5.70
N GLY A 258 17.64 6.69 6.30
CA GLY A 258 17.81 6.40 7.72
C GLY A 258 16.62 6.80 8.60
N GLY A 259 15.54 7.34 8.01
CA GLY A 259 14.32 7.65 8.72
C GLY A 259 13.66 6.40 9.30
N LYS A 260 12.94 6.56 10.41
CA LYS A 260 12.33 5.46 11.17
C LYS A 260 10.82 5.55 11.14
N SER A 261 10.15 4.45 10.79
CA SER A 261 8.68 4.42 10.72
C SER A 261 8.07 4.30 12.12
N PHE A 262 7.11 5.16 12.44
CA PHE A 262 6.30 5.07 13.64
C PHE A 262 5.22 3.97 13.52
N GLY A 263 5.00 3.21 14.59
CA GLY A 263 3.98 2.15 14.63
C GLY A 263 4.36 0.87 13.88
N GLN A 264 5.63 0.76 13.48
CA GLN A 264 6.14 -0.45 12.86
C GLN A 264 6.39 -1.53 13.91
N GLN A 265 5.60 -2.59 13.88
CA GLN A 265 5.84 -3.76 14.72
C GLN A 265 7.06 -4.54 14.20
N THR A 266 7.90 -5.01 15.13
CA THR A 266 8.95 -5.99 14.84
C THR A 266 8.27 -7.31 14.49
N PRO A 267 8.67 -7.99 13.39
CA PRO A 267 8.03 -9.25 13.04
C PRO A 267 8.40 -10.31 14.06
N GLU A 268 7.42 -11.02 14.61
CA GLU A 268 7.68 -12.01 15.66
C GLU A 268 8.52 -13.19 15.13
N ARG A 269 8.37 -13.58 13.85
CA ARG A 269 9.15 -14.62 13.15
C ARG A 269 9.06 -14.45 11.62
N PRO A 270 9.96 -13.69 10.95
CA PRO A 270 10.01 -13.68 9.50
C PRO A 270 10.46 -15.05 8.95
N VAL A 271 9.86 -15.51 7.85
CA VAL A 271 10.36 -16.69 7.12
C VAL A 271 11.64 -16.32 6.38
N LEU A 272 11.67 -15.12 5.80
CA LEU A 272 12.81 -14.59 5.08
C LEU A 272 12.89 -13.07 5.23
N ASN A 273 14.11 -12.57 5.45
CA ASN A 273 14.42 -11.16 5.37
C ASN A 273 15.16 -10.86 4.07
N LEU A 274 14.59 -9.98 3.25
CA LEU A 274 15.14 -9.59 1.96
C LEU A 274 15.61 -8.12 2.04
N PRO A 275 16.92 -7.86 2.11
CA PRO A 275 17.44 -6.50 2.24
C PRO A 275 17.10 -5.66 1.00
N LEU A 276 16.66 -4.42 1.23
CA LEU A 276 16.38 -3.43 0.19
C LEU A 276 17.45 -2.35 0.17
N SER A 277 17.89 -1.94 1.35
CA SER A 277 19.06 -1.08 1.57
C SER A 277 19.75 -1.48 2.87
N PHE A 278 20.76 -0.72 3.28
CA PHE A 278 21.41 -0.87 4.58
C PHE A 278 20.50 -0.58 5.78
N THR A 279 19.34 0.04 5.55
CA THR A 279 18.47 0.57 6.61
C THR A 279 17.11 -0.10 6.68
N HIS A 280 16.70 -0.84 5.65
CA HIS A 280 15.41 -1.55 5.65
C HIS A 280 15.39 -2.79 4.74
N TYR A 281 14.43 -3.67 5.01
CA TYR A 281 14.24 -4.97 4.35
C TYR A 281 12.76 -5.33 4.26
N TYR A 282 12.42 -6.27 3.36
CA TYR A 282 11.12 -6.95 3.40
C TYR A 282 11.21 -8.19 4.30
N SER A 283 10.29 -8.30 5.26
CA SER A 283 9.98 -9.56 5.94
C SER A 283 8.94 -10.29 5.10
N ILE A 284 9.26 -11.51 4.64
CA ILE A 284 8.38 -12.34 3.81
C ILE A 284 7.88 -13.52 4.64
N SER A 285 6.64 -13.92 4.39
CA SER A 285 5.93 -15.02 5.06
C SER A 285 5.00 -15.73 4.08
N ALA A 286 4.79 -17.04 4.27
CA ALA A 286 3.85 -17.82 3.47
C ALA A 286 2.39 -17.62 3.90
N THR A 287 2.18 -17.07 5.09
CA THR A 287 0.87 -16.84 5.70
C THR A 287 0.68 -15.35 5.92
N GLY A 288 -0.50 -14.84 5.59
CA GLY A 288 -0.86 -13.44 5.83
C GLY A 288 -1.01 -13.15 7.31
N ARG A 289 -1.38 -11.90 7.64
CA ARG A 289 -1.81 -11.59 9.01
C ARG A 289 -3.02 -12.47 9.34
N GLU A 290 -2.95 -13.20 10.45
CA GLU A 290 -4.10 -13.93 10.97
C GLU A 290 -5.13 -12.90 11.46
N TYR A 291 -6.07 -12.53 10.59
CA TYR A 291 -7.33 -11.97 11.05
C TYR A 291 -8.09 -13.09 11.75
N GLY A 292 -8.87 -12.76 12.78
CA GLY A 292 -9.70 -13.75 13.47
C GLY A 292 -10.51 -14.56 12.45
N PRO A 293 -10.55 -15.90 12.56
CA PRO A 293 -11.04 -16.79 11.49
C PRO A 293 -12.47 -16.45 11.03
N GLY A 294 -13.31 -15.94 11.92
CA GLY A 294 -14.69 -15.54 11.61
C GLY A 294 -14.80 -14.37 10.62
N LEU A 295 -14.12 -13.24 10.85
CA LEU A 295 -14.26 -12.08 9.98
C LEU A 295 -13.61 -12.32 8.62
N PHE A 296 -12.44 -12.97 8.60
CA PHE A 296 -11.77 -13.31 7.35
C PHE A 296 -12.69 -14.17 6.47
N GLN A 297 -13.35 -15.16 7.07
CA GLN A 297 -14.30 -16.01 6.36
C GLN A 297 -15.55 -15.26 5.93
N GLU A 298 -16.07 -14.31 6.73
CA GLU A 298 -17.21 -13.48 6.36
C GLU A 298 -16.90 -12.60 5.14
N VAL A 299 -15.80 -11.85 5.20
CA VAL A 299 -15.35 -10.96 4.11
C VAL A 299 -15.05 -11.77 2.86
N ARG A 300 -14.41 -12.94 2.99
CA ARG A 300 -14.19 -13.86 1.87
C ARG A 300 -15.50 -14.39 1.29
N SER A 301 -16.46 -14.79 2.13
CA SER A 301 -17.76 -15.30 1.66
C SER A 301 -18.56 -14.21 0.95
N GLU A 302 -18.45 -12.97 1.41
CA GLU A 302 -19.06 -11.82 0.73
C GLU A 302 -18.38 -11.55 -0.61
N TRP A 303 -17.04 -11.56 -0.64
CA TRP A 303 -16.26 -11.45 -1.86
C TRP A 303 -16.66 -12.51 -2.90
N ASP A 304 -16.76 -13.78 -2.47
CA ASP A 304 -17.15 -14.90 -3.31
C ASP A 304 -18.57 -14.76 -3.88
N ARG A 305 -19.49 -14.06 -3.19
CA ARG A 305 -20.82 -13.75 -3.74
C ARG A 305 -20.75 -12.76 -4.91
N TYR A 306 -19.91 -11.72 -4.79
CA TYR A 306 -19.76 -10.72 -5.85
C TYR A 306 -19.00 -11.24 -7.07
N THR A 307 -18.00 -12.11 -6.87
CA THR A 307 -17.28 -12.74 -7.99
C THR A 307 -18.18 -13.67 -8.81
N MET A 308 -19.30 -14.12 -8.25
CA MET A 308 -20.29 -14.99 -8.91
C MET A 308 -21.46 -14.22 -9.55
N ASP A 309 -21.59 -12.90 -9.33
CA ASP A 309 -22.65 -12.07 -9.90
C ASP A 309 -22.34 -11.70 -11.38
N PRO A 310 -23.11 -12.20 -12.36
CA PRO A 310 -22.85 -11.94 -13.78
C PRO A 310 -23.00 -10.47 -14.18
N LEU A 311 -23.90 -9.72 -13.52
CA LEU A 311 -24.10 -8.29 -13.81
C LEU A 311 -22.90 -7.49 -13.33
N PHE A 312 -22.43 -7.78 -12.12
CA PHE A 312 -21.23 -7.16 -11.56
C PHE A 312 -20.01 -7.44 -12.46
N LEU A 313 -19.78 -8.70 -12.86
CA LEU A 313 -18.68 -9.06 -13.75
C LEU A 313 -18.77 -8.38 -15.13
N ARG A 314 -19.98 -8.23 -15.67
CA ARG A 314 -20.20 -7.54 -16.94
C ARG A 314 -19.83 -6.06 -16.82
N ASP A 315 -20.22 -5.40 -15.74
CA ASP A 315 -19.88 -4.01 -15.48
C ASP A 315 -18.36 -3.81 -15.34
N VAL A 316 -17.69 -4.66 -14.56
CA VAL A 316 -16.23 -4.62 -14.41
C VAL A 316 -15.51 -4.78 -15.75
N ARG A 317 -15.90 -5.78 -16.55
CA ARG A 317 -15.26 -6.07 -17.84
C ARG A 317 -15.56 -5.02 -18.90
N SER A 318 -16.74 -4.40 -18.85
CA SER A 318 -17.15 -3.36 -19.82
C SER A 318 -16.65 -1.97 -19.46
N PHE A 319 -16.23 -1.75 -18.20
CA PHE A 319 -15.64 -0.49 -17.75
C PHE A 319 -14.24 -0.30 -18.33
N ARG A 320 -14.19 0.21 -19.56
CA ARG A 320 -12.99 0.94 -20.02
C ARG A 320 -12.94 2.20 -19.17
N THR A 321 -11.80 2.51 -18.55
CA THR A 321 -11.50 3.81 -17.91
C THR A 321 -11.69 4.94 -18.92
N LYS A 322 -12.95 5.29 -19.17
CA LYS A 322 -13.39 6.43 -19.94
C LYS A 322 -13.30 7.60 -18.98
N ARG A 323 -12.87 8.76 -19.47
CA ARG A 323 -13.18 10.02 -18.78
C ARG A 323 -14.66 9.95 -18.43
N CYS A 324 -15.00 9.92 -17.15
CA CYS A 324 -16.39 10.07 -16.75
C CYS A 324 -16.88 11.41 -17.31
N PHE A 325 -18.20 11.54 -17.52
CA PHE A 325 -18.82 12.75 -18.06
C PHE A 325 -18.44 14.05 -17.29
N SER A 326 -17.86 13.92 -16.09
CA SER A 326 -17.34 15.01 -15.23
C SER A 326 -15.83 15.32 -15.37
N GLY A 327 -15.09 14.66 -16.28
CA GLY A 327 -13.62 14.83 -16.39
C GLY A 327 -12.80 14.12 -15.30
N GLN A 328 -13.46 13.43 -14.36
CA GLN A 328 -12.82 12.66 -13.30
C GLN A 328 -12.20 11.37 -13.85
N VAL A 329 -10.96 11.09 -13.45
CA VAL A 329 -10.31 9.79 -13.70
C VAL A 329 -10.75 8.85 -12.59
N ARG A 330 -11.49 7.79 -12.93
CA ARG A 330 -11.78 6.69 -11.99
C ARG A 330 -10.79 5.56 -12.16
N TYR A 331 -10.40 4.97 -11.03
CA TYR A 331 -9.46 3.86 -10.96
C TYR A 331 -10.08 2.55 -11.47
N CYS A 332 -11.34 2.28 -11.11
CA CYS A 332 -12.10 1.09 -11.51
C CYS A 332 -13.59 1.44 -11.71
N ALA A 333 -14.41 0.42 -11.94
CA ALA A 333 -15.86 0.58 -12.04
C ALA A 333 -16.45 1.06 -10.69
N PRO A 334 -17.47 1.93 -10.69
CA PRO A 334 -18.09 2.44 -9.45
C PRO A 334 -18.59 1.34 -8.50
N ALA A 335 -19.03 0.20 -9.05
CA ALA A 335 -19.48 -0.94 -8.29
C ALA A 335 -18.32 -1.60 -7.52
N VAL A 336 -17.13 -1.70 -8.13
CA VAL A 336 -15.91 -2.22 -7.48
C VAL A 336 -15.42 -1.28 -6.39
N GLU A 337 -15.42 0.02 -6.66
CA GLU A 337 -15.07 1.05 -5.67
C GLU A 337 -16.00 0.98 -4.46
N SER A 338 -17.31 0.87 -4.69
CA SER A 338 -18.31 0.74 -3.62
C SER A 338 -18.13 -0.54 -2.81
N LEU A 339 -17.89 -1.67 -3.48
CA LEU A 339 -17.58 -2.94 -2.83
C LEU A 339 -16.31 -2.84 -1.99
N ALA A 340 -15.24 -2.26 -2.54
CA ALA A 340 -13.98 -2.09 -1.83
C ALA A 340 -14.16 -1.27 -0.55
N HIS A 341 -14.90 -0.15 -0.60
CA HIS A 341 -15.20 0.64 0.60
C HIS A 341 -16.00 -0.16 1.63
N HIS A 342 -16.98 -0.94 1.19
CA HIS A 342 -17.79 -1.78 2.08
C HIS A 342 -16.96 -2.87 2.78
N LEU A 343 -16.12 -3.59 2.03
CA LEU A 343 -15.26 -4.62 2.63
C LEU A 343 -14.22 -4.01 3.57
N VAL A 344 -13.63 -2.87 3.18
CA VAL A 344 -12.65 -2.16 3.99
C VAL A 344 -13.27 -1.59 5.27
N SER A 345 -14.51 -1.10 5.23
CA SER A 345 -15.18 -0.59 6.43
C SER A 345 -15.46 -1.72 7.44
N LYS A 346 -15.85 -2.91 6.96
CA LYS A 346 -15.98 -4.12 7.78
C LYS A 346 -14.66 -4.51 8.44
N MET A 347 -13.56 -4.46 7.71
CA MET A 347 -12.22 -4.72 8.26
C MET A 347 -11.80 -3.64 9.27
N GLY A 348 -12.12 -2.38 8.99
CA GLY A 348 -11.73 -1.24 9.82
C GLY A 348 -12.44 -1.15 11.18
N ALA A 349 -13.62 -1.76 11.33
CA ALA A 349 -14.31 -1.85 12.62
C ALA A 349 -13.51 -2.65 13.67
N LEU A 350 -12.49 -3.43 13.26
CA LEU A 350 -11.61 -4.16 14.17
C LEU A 350 -10.32 -3.40 14.54
N ASP A 351 -9.80 -2.55 13.65
CA ASP A 351 -8.54 -1.83 13.90
C ASP A 351 -8.70 -0.76 15.01
N GLU A 352 -9.92 -0.33 15.31
CA GLU A 352 -10.22 0.58 16.43
C GLU A 352 -9.99 -0.06 17.82
N PHE A 353 -9.83 -1.39 17.88
CA PHE A 353 -9.63 -2.15 19.12
C PHE A 353 -8.23 -2.70 19.32
N THR A 354 -7.28 -2.44 18.42
CA THR A 354 -5.89 -2.85 18.64
C THR A 354 -5.15 -1.69 19.33
N PRO A 355 -4.86 -1.75 20.63
CA PRO A 355 -4.05 -0.73 21.28
C PRO A 355 -2.67 -0.72 20.61
N PHE A 356 -2.31 0.41 20.01
CA PHE A 356 -0.97 0.63 19.51
C PHE A 356 -0.06 0.89 20.71
N LEU A 357 0.78 -0.10 21.04
CA LEU A 357 1.90 0.00 21.95
C LEU A 357 3.12 -0.64 21.29
#